data_AF-A0A645FIW2-F1
#
_entry.id   AF-A0A645FIW2-F1
#
_cell.length_a   1.000
_cell.length_b   1.000
_cell.length_c   1.000
_cell.angle_alpha   90.00
_cell.angle_beta   90.00
_cell.angle_gamma   90.00
#
_symmetry.space_group_name_H-M   'P 1'
#
loop_
_entity.id
_entity.type
_entity.pdbx_description
1 polymer ?
#
loop_
_entity_poly.entity_id
_entity_poly.type
_entity_poly.pdbx_seq_one_letter_code
_entity_poly.pdbx_strand_id
1 'polypeptide(L)' 'MVGASIRGMPLQMFEDMTIGQIVDYCITYNNMQDEEKDEDSPRIRKATQEDFDRL' A
#
# COMPACT_ATOMS: atom_id res chain seq x y z
N MET A 1 -11.07 3.90 2.74
CA MET A 1 -11.72 2.73 3.37
C MET A 1 -11.80 1.54 2.42
N VAL A 2 -12.41 1.66 1.23
CA VAL A 2 -12.57 0.55 0.24
C VAL A 2 -11.26 -0.21 -0.03
N GLY A 3 -10.13 0.49 -0.18
CA GLY A 3 -8.83 -0.14 -0.42
C GLY A 3 -8.38 -1.10 0.70
N ALA A 4 -8.67 -0.81 1.96
CA ALA A 4 -8.34 -1.69 3.08
C ALA A 4 -9.30 -2.89 3.14
N SER A 5 -10.59 -2.67 2.84
CA SER A 5 -11.60 -3.74 2.79
C SER A 5 -11.28 -4.80 1.74
N ILE A 6 -10.85 -4.40 0.54
CA ILE A 6 -10.44 -5.33 -0.52
C ILE A 6 -9.21 -6.17 -0.09
N ARG A 7 -8.35 -5.61 0.78
CA ARG A 7 -7.16 -6.27 1.33
C ARG A 7 -7.48 -7.19 2.52
N GLY A 8 -8.75 -7.28 2.92
CA GLY A 8 -9.22 -8.19 3.98
C GLY A 8 -9.41 -7.54 5.35
N MET A 9 -9.32 -6.21 5.47
CA MET A 9 -9.62 -5.53 6.72
C MET A 9 -11.13 -5.58 7.04
N PRO A 10 -11.54 -6.14 8.20
CA PRO A 10 -12.94 -6.18 8.59
C PRO A 10 -13.46 -4.77 8.89
N LEU A 11 -14.74 -4.52 8.60
CA LEU A 11 -15.32 -3.18 8.76
C LEU A 11 -15.24 -2.67 10.21
N GLN A 12 -15.29 -3.57 11.19
CA GLN A 12 -15.19 -3.23 12.60
C GLN A 12 -13.84 -2.62 12.98
N MET A 13 -12.76 -2.98 12.29
CA MET A 13 -11.44 -2.37 12.55
C MET A 13 -11.37 -0.88 12.21
N PHE A 14 -12.26 -0.39 11.34
CA PHE A 14 -12.31 1.04 11.02
C PHE A 14 -12.81 1.90 12.18
N GLU A 15 -13.52 1.32 13.15
CA GLU A 15 -14.01 2.03 14.33
C GLU A 15 -12.90 2.23 15.37
N ASP A 16 -11.95 1.29 15.44
CA ASP A 16 -10.84 1.29 16.41
C ASP A 16 -9.53 1.88 15.86
N MET A 17 -9.48 2.16 14.54
CA MET A 17 -8.28 2.65 13.87
C MET A 17 -8.43 4.10 13.39
N THR A 18 -7.36 4.86 13.55
CA THR A 18 -7.25 6.18 12.91
C THR A 18 -7.09 6.02 11.40
N ILE A 19 -7.46 7.07 10.65
CA ILE A 19 -7.32 7.11 9.19
C ILE A 19 -5.86 6.85 8.77
N GLY A 20 -4.88 7.38 9.52
CA GLY A 20 -3.46 7.14 9.27
C GLY A 20 -3.10 5.65 9.34
N GLN A 21 -3.54 4.96 10.38
CA GLN A 21 -3.28 3.53 10.54
C GLN A 21 -3.92 2.67 9.43
N ILE A 22 -5.10 3.06 8.95
CA ILE A 22 -5.77 2.39 7.82
C ILE A 22 -4.97 2.55 6.52
N VAL A 23 -4.40 3.74 6.31
CA VAL A 23 -3.52 4.02 5.17
C VAL A 23 -2.23 3.22 5.28
N ASP A 24 -1.60 3.21 6.46
CA ASP A 24 -0.37 2.45 6.72
C ASP A 24 -0.57 0.96 6.51
N TYR A 25 -1.71 0.40 6.91
CA TYR A 25 -2.08 -0.97 6.60
C TYR A 25 -2.08 -1.24 5.08
N CYS A 26 -2.70 -0.35 4.29
CA CYS A 26 -2.74 -0.51 2.84
C CYS A 26 -1.34 -0.44 2.21
N ILE A 27 -0.49 0.47 2.70
CA ILE A 27 0.90 0.62 2.26
C ILE A 27 1.70 -0.66 2.59
N THR A 28 1.57 -1.15 3.82
CA THR A 28 2.26 -2.34 4.31
C THR A 28 1.87 -3.57 3.50
N TYR A 29 0.57 -3.78 3.29
CA TYR A 29 0.06 -4.86 2.45
C TYR A 29 0.64 -4.82 1.03
N ASN A 30 0.72 -3.65 0.42
CA ASN A 30 1.26 -3.51 -0.93
C ASN A 30 2.75 -3.81 -0.97
N ASN A 31 3.53 -3.30 -0.01
CA ASN A 31 4.97 -3.55 0.05
C ASN A 31 5.25 -5.05 0.25
N MET A 32 4.48 -5.72 1.13
CA MET A 32 4.60 -7.18 1.32
C MET A 32 4.32 -7.95 0.02
N GLN A 33 3.27 -7.57 -0.73
CA GLN A 33 3.02 -8.20 -2.03
C GLN A 33 4.09 -7.88 -3.09
N ASP A 34 4.69 -6.70 -3.05
CA ASP A 34 5.76 -6.33 -3.99
C ASP A 34 7.09 -7.03 -3.65
N GLU A 35 7.35 -7.36 -2.38
CA GLU A 35 8.47 -8.21 -1.97
C GLU A 35 8.28 -9.68 -2.41
N GLU A 36 7.04 -10.16 -2.55
CA GLU A 36 6.71 -11.51 -3.00
C GLU A 36 6.63 -11.67 -4.53
N LYS A 37 6.72 -10.59 -5.31
CA LYS A 37 6.71 -10.68 -6.78
C LYS A 37 8.08 -11.07 -7.32
N ASP A 38 8.13 -12.26 -7.94
CA ASP A 38 9.26 -12.77 -8.71
C ASP A 38 9.84 -11.74 -9.70
N GLU A 39 11.14 -11.85 -9.99
CA GLU A 39 11.95 -10.96 -10.84
C GLU A 39 11.37 -10.66 -12.24
N ASP A 40 10.40 -11.44 -12.71
CA ASP A 40 9.74 -11.31 -14.02
C ASP A 40 8.52 -10.38 -14.04
N SER A 41 8.06 -9.87 -12.88
CA SER A 41 7.03 -8.83 -12.86
C SER A 41 7.62 -7.47 -13.27
N PRO A 42 6.93 -6.65 -14.08
CA PRO A 42 7.42 -5.31 -14.40
C PRO A 42 7.70 -4.58 -13.10
N ARG A 43 8.97 -4.17 -12.90
CA ARG A 43 9.42 -3.50 -11.67
C ARG A 43 8.68 -2.16 -11.52
N ILE A 44 7.52 -2.19 -10.89
CA ILE A 44 6.80 -0.99 -10.46
C ILE A 44 7.61 -0.44 -9.28
N ARG A 45 8.58 0.42 -9.57
CA ARG A 45 9.31 1.15 -8.52
C ARG A 45 8.50 2.38 -8.11
N LYS A 46 8.46 2.68 -6.80
CA LYS A 46 7.97 3.98 -6.33
C LYS A 46 8.82 5.09 -6.96
N ALA A 47 8.17 6.13 -7.47
CA ALA A 47 8.85 7.32 -7.96
C ALA A 47 9.64 7.95 -6.81
N THR A 48 10.91 8.27 -7.05
CA THR A 48 11.76 8.96 -6.07
C THR A 48 11.51 10.46 -6.15
N GLN A 49 11.95 11.21 -5.13
CA GLN A 49 11.89 12.68 -5.16
C GLN A 49 12.60 13.25 -6.40
N GLU A 50 13.72 12.64 -6.82
CA GLU A 50 14.43 13.01 -8.05
C GLU A 50 13.59 12.83 -9.32
N ASP A 51 12.65 11.86 -9.35
CA ASP A 51 11.74 11.71 -10.49
C ASP A 51 10.71 12.84 -10.53
N PHE A 52 10.28 13.35 -9.36
CA PHE A 52 9.40 14.51 -9.26
C PHE A 52 10.12 15.82 -9.58
N ASP A 53 11.37 15.95 -9.17
CA ASP A 53 12.18 17.14 -9.41
C ASP A 53 12.61 17.27 -10.89
N ARG A 54 12.44 16.21 -11.69
CA ARG A 54 12.71 16.18 -13.14
C ARG A 54 11.46 16.37 -14.01
N LEU A 55 10.29 16.59 -13.40
CA LEU A 55 9.04 17.01 -14.08
C LEU A 55 9.01 18.53 -14.28
#